data_AF-A0A7V9T488-F1
#
_entry.id   AF-A0A7V9T488-F1
#
_cell.length_a   1.000
_cell.length_b   1.000
_cell.length_c   1.000
_cell.angle_alpha   90.00
_cell.angle_beta   90.00
_cell.angle_gamma   90.00
#
_symmetry.space_group_name_H-M   'P 1'
#
loop_
_entity.id
_entity.type
_entity.pdbx_description
1 polymer ?
#
loop_
_entity_poly.entity_id
_entity_poly.type
_entity_poly.pdbx_seq_one_letter_code
_entity_poly.pdbx_strand_id
1 'polypeptide(L)'
;MAATAEVLATIVNTVGPEKLPNLDGVTKLNIQAAAREELIHYNVLVSDAVGGKAITKKIWVPDEVFASRENLLTTLVVGDQIFINAYLLGLTVFARGGGLTGSRFARYLAEFMGVEAVHRALALQSLGRLGNDRVFMRFAQREQAPGLPSTGQPGFYKITDAVAQLQAAGFGFNAQGATPGAFYEFADVSARTPDDRDLNTRTLS
;
A
#
# COMPACT_ATOMS: atom_id res chain seq x y z
N MET A 1 -7.70 3.38 10.01
CA MET A 1 -6.36 3.59 9.40
C MET A 1 -6.10 2.60 8.27
N ALA A 2 -6.22 1.28 8.46
CA ALA A 2 -6.02 0.29 7.38
C ALA A 2 -6.84 0.61 6.12
N ALA A 3 -8.16 0.88 6.24
CA ALA A 3 -8.97 1.26 5.07
C ALA A 3 -8.53 2.59 4.41
N THR A 4 -7.84 3.48 5.12
CA THR A 4 -7.28 4.72 4.53
C THR A 4 -5.96 4.45 3.81
N ALA A 5 -5.18 3.47 4.27
CA ALA A 5 -4.02 2.98 3.55
C ALA A 5 -4.45 2.42 2.19
N GLU A 6 -5.47 1.56 2.17
CA GLU A 6 -5.99 1.00 0.91
C GLU A 6 -6.55 2.04 -0.06
N VAL A 7 -7.16 3.11 0.47
CA VAL A 7 -7.56 4.27 -0.35
C VAL A 7 -6.35 4.89 -1.04
N LEU A 8 -5.27 5.15 -0.30
CA LEU A 8 -4.04 5.71 -0.84
C LEU A 8 -3.39 4.75 -1.85
N ALA A 9 -3.26 3.47 -1.50
CA ALA A 9 -2.63 2.44 -2.32
C ALA A 9 -3.36 2.28 -3.66
N THR A 10 -4.69 2.14 -3.62
CA THR A 10 -5.54 2.08 -4.82
C THR A 10 -5.34 3.30 -5.71
N ILE A 11 -5.29 4.50 -5.10
CA ILE A 11 -5.10 5.75 -5.85
C ILE A 11 -3.75 5.76 -6.57
N VAL A 12 -2.66 5.51 -5.85
CA VAL A 12 -1.31 5.60 -6.42
C VAL A 12 -1.10 4.52 -7.49
N ASN A 13 -1.52 3.28 -7.22
CA ASN A 13 -1.39 2.17 -8.16
C ASN A 13 -2.29 2.33 -9.40
N THR A 14 -3.47 2.94 -9.29
CA THR A 14 -4.32 3.22 -10.47
C THR A 14 -3.76 4.37 -11.29
N VAL A 15 -3.37 5.48 -10.65
CA VAL A 15 -2.98 6.72 -11.32
C VAL A 15 -1.57 6.64 -11.92
N GLY A 16 -0.65 5.91 -11.27
CA GLY A 16 0.74 5.80 -11.70
C GLY A 16 0.89 5.39 -13.18
N PRO A 17 0.31 4.25 -13.61
CA PRO A 17 0.33 3.83 -15.01
C PRO A 17 -0.35 4.78 -16.01
N GLU A 18 -1.28 5.62 -15.55
CA GLU A 18 -1.96 6.61 -16.38
C GLU A 18 -1.07 7.83 -16.64
N LYS A 19 -0.32 8.25 -15.61
CA LYS A 19 0.63 9.36 -15.68
C LYS A 19 1.94 8.98 -16.35
N LEU A 20 2.30 7.69 -16.33
CA LEU A 20 3.53 7.15 -16.89
C LEU A 20 3.21 6.13 -18.00
N PRO A 21 2.80 6.59 -19.21
CA PRO A 21 2.38 5.68 -20.29
C PRO A 21 3.51 4.79 -20.83
N ASN A 22 4.77 5.13 -20.55
CA ASN A 22 5.96 4.43 -21.06
C ASN A 22 6.51 3.35 -20.10
N LEU A 23 5.72 2.89 -19.13
CA LEU A 23 6.09 1.70 -18.34
C LEU A 23 6.17 0.47 -19.25
N ASP A 24 7.14 -0.41 -18.99
CA ASP A 24 7.19 -1.71 -19.65
C ASP A 24 5.93 -2.53 -19.31
N GLY A 25 5.50 -3.37 -20.25
CA GLY A 25 4.20 -4.05 -20.16
C GLY A 25 4.03 -4.90 -18.90
N VAL A 26 5.09 -5.59 -18.46
CA VAL A 26 5.06 -6.44 -17.26
C VAL A 26 4.93 -5.58 -16.00
N THR A 27 5.74 -4.53 -15.86
CA THR A 27 5.64 -3.60 -14.73
C THR A 27 4.26 -2.95 -14.67
N LYS A 28 3.74 -2.50 -15.82
CA LYS A 28 2.41 -1.92 -15.92
C LYS A 28 1.32 -2.88 -15.43
N LEU A 29 1.31 -4.12 -15.93
CA LEU A 29 0.34 -5.14 -15.54
C LEU A 29 0.41 -5.42 -14.04
N ASN A 30 1.60 -5.59 -13.46
CA ASN A 30 1.77 -5.83 -12.03
C ASN A 30 1.23 -4.67 -11.16
N ILE A 31 1.47 -3.42 -11.56
CA ILE A 31 0.95 -2.25 -10.83
C ILE A 31 -0.59 -2.15 -10.96
N GLN A 32 -1.14 -2.48 -12.13
CA GLN A 32 -2.59 -2.49 -12.34
C GLN A 32 -3.28 -3.62 -11.56
N ALA A 33 -2.64 -4.80 -11.48
CA ALA A 33 -3.06 -5.90 -10.63
C ALA A 33 -3.04 -5.49 -9.14
N ALA A 34 -1.94 -4.87 -8.69
CA ALA A 34 -1.86 -4.33 -7.33
C ALA A 34 -3.00 -3.33 -7.06
N ALA A 35 -3.27 -2.38 -7.97
CA ALA A 35 -4.38 -1.43 -7.82
C ALA A 35 -5.73 -2.11 -7.57
N ARG A 36 -5.99 -3.24 -8.25
CA ARG A 36 -7.21 -4.02 -8.09
C ARG A 36 -7.25 -4.75 -6.75
N GLU A 37 -6.13 -5.32 -6.33
CA GLU A 37 -5.97 -6.01 -5.04
C GLU A 37 -6.23 -5.04 -3.87
N GLU A 38 -5.67 -3.83 -3.91
CA GLU A 38 -5.91 -2.81 -2.88
C GLU A 38 -7.37 -2.35 -2.82
N LEU A 39 -8.03 -2.25 -3.98
CA LEU A 39 -9.46 -1.96 -4.01
C LEU A 39 -10.28 -3.10 -3.36
N ILE A 40 -9.88 -4.36 -3.57
CA ILE A 40 -10.52 -5.51 -2.93
C ILE A 40 -10.23 -5.49 -1.42
N HIS A 41 -8.99 -5.26 -1.00
CA HIS A 41 -8.62 -5.11 0.42
C HIS A 41 -9.47 -4.03 1.10
N TYR A 42 -9.61 -2.86 0.47
CA TYR A 42 -10.49 -1.80 0.93
C TYR A 42 -11.92 -2.31 1.13
N ASN A 43 -12.49 -2.99 0.12
CA ASN A 43 -13.86 -3.50 0.17
C ASN A 43 -14.05 -4.53 1.30
N VAL A 44 -13.07 -5.42 1.52
CA VAL A 44 -13.10 -6.35 2.67
C VAL A 44 -13.08 -5.59 3.98
N LEU A 45 -12.18 -4.60 4.13
CA LEU A 45 -12.05 -3.84 5.37
C LEU A 45 -13.31 -3.06 5.73
N VAL A 46 -14.03 -2.52 4.74
CA VAL A 46 -15.27 -1.75 4.98
C VAL A 46 -16.55 -2.57 4.92
N SER A 47 -16.47 -3.87 4.60
CA SER A 47 -17.61 -4.78 4.63
C SER A 47 -18.19 -4.92 6.04
N ASP A 48 -19.45 -5.34 6.15
CA ASP A 48 -20.10 -5.58 7.45
C ASP A 48 -19.39 -6.64 8.31
N ALA A 49 -18.63 -7.55 7.67
CA ALA A 49 -17.87 -8.58 8.36
C ALA A 49 -16.67 -8.03 9.15
N VAL A 50 -16.14 -6.88 8.73
CA VAL A 50 -14.98 -6.21 9.36
C VAL A 50 -15.37 -4.88 10.02
N GLY A 51 -16.23 -4.10 9.38
CA GLY A 51 -16.77 -2.84 9.91
C GLY A 51 -15.77 -1.69 9.96
N GLY A 52 -14.64 -1.81 9.25
CA GLY A 52 -13.63 -0.77 9.15
C GLY A 52 -14.14 0.46 8.41
N LYS A 53 -13.52 1.61 8.70
CA LYS A 53 -13.84 2.88 8.04
C LYS A 53 -12.56 3.59 7.64
N ALA A 54 -12.54 4.11 6.42
CA ALA A 54 -11.52 5.06 6.01
C ALA A 54 -11.80 6.41 6.68
N ILE A 55 -10.76 7.03 7.23
CA ILE A 55 -10.79 8.35 7.85
C ILE A 55 -11.01 9.43 6.78
N THR A 56 -10.42 9.23 5.60
CA THR A 56 -10.62 10.07 4.42
C THR A 56 -10.67 9.20 3.16
N LYS A 57 -11.34 9.72 2.13
CA LYS A 57 -11.35 9.20 0.75
C LYS A 57 -10.73 10.17 -0.25
N LYS A 58 -10.18 11.29 0.24
CA LYS A 58 -9.53 12.33 -0.54
C LYS A 58 -8.06 12.39 -0.14
N ILE A 59 -7.18 12.15 -1.09
CA ILE A 59 -5.73 12.06 -0.87
C ILE A 59 -5.03 13.10 -1.73
N TRP A 60 -4.13 13.87 -1.13
CA TRP A 60 -3.15 14.68 -1.85
C TRP A 60 -1.93 13.80 -2.17
N VAL A 61 -1.63 13.62 -3.45
CA VAL A 61 -0.45 12.88 -3.91
C VAL A 61 0.57 13.86 -4.47
N PRO A 62 1.84 13.82 -4.02
CA PRO A 62 2.89 14.65 -4.57
C PRO A 62 3.12 14.42 -6.07
N ASP A 63 3.37 15.48 -6.83
CA ASP A 63 3.69 15.37 -8.27
C ASP A 63 4.95 14.53 -8.51
N GLU A 64 5.91 14.62 -7.58
CA GLU A 64 7.17 13.87 -7.62
C GLU A 64 6.95 12.36 -7.72
N VAL A 65 5.88 11.81 -7.12
CA VAL A 65 5.53 10.39 -7.19
C VAL A 65 5.36 9.94 -8.64
N PHE A 66 4.79 10.80 -9.49
CA PHE A 66 4.48 10.49 -10.88
C PHE A 66 5.48 11.11 -11.88
N ALA A 67 6.56 11.74 -11.39
CA ALA A 67 7.53 12.43 -12.25
C ALA A 67 8.37 11.46 -13.09
N SER A 68 8.57 10.22 -12.62
CA SER A 68 9.33 9.20 -13.35
C SER A 68 8.93 7.78 -12.94
N ARG A 69 9.29 6.79 -13.76
CA ARG A 69 9.18 5.36 -13.43
C ARG A 69 9.89 5.02 -12.12
N GLU A 70 11.09 5.57 -11.92
CA GLU A 70 11.88 5.31 -10.72
C GLU A 70 11.21 5.89 -9.46
N ASN A 71 10.64 7.09 -9.55
CA ASN A 71 9.94 7.72 -8.44
C ASN A 71 8.67 6.95 -8.06
N LEU A 72 7.87 6.53 -9.04
CA LEU A 72 6.68 5.73 -8.79
C LEU A 72 7.07 4.42 -8.09
N LEU A 73 7.97 3.64 -8.69
CA LEU A 73 8.37 2.34 -8.15
C LEU A 73 9.03 2.46 -6.77
N THR A 74 9.86 3.50 -6.55
CA THR A 74 10.44 3.76 -5.22
C THR A 74 9.36 4.11 -4.20
N THR A 75 8.35 4.89 -4.61
CA THR A 75 7.20 5.21 -3.77
C THR A 75 6.42 3.95 -3.39
N LEU A 76 6.16 3.06 -4.36
CA LEU A 76 5.49 1.77 -4.10
C LEU A 76 6.30 0.93 -3.11
N VAL A 77 7.60 0.71 -3.35
CA VAL A 77 8.45 -0.08 -2.43
C VAL A 77 8.44 0.47 -1.00
N VAL A 78 8.48 1.80 -0.84
CA VAL A 78 8.47 2.44 0.48
C VAL A 78 7.06 2.38 1.10
N GLY A 79 6.01 2.62 0.32
CA GLY A 79 4.61 2.56 0.73
C GLY A 79 4.20 1.17 1.21
N ASP A 80 4.44 0.15 0.39
CA ASP A 80 4.16 -1.25 0.72
C ASP A 80 4.93 -1.66 1.99
N GLN A 81 6.15 -1.17 2.18
CA GLN A 81 6.89 -1.43 3.41
C GLN A 81 6.26 -0.73 4.65
N ILE A 82 5.65 0.44 4.49
CA ILE A 82 4.87 1.07 5.57
C ILE A 82 3.61 0.23 5.85
N PHE A 83 2.95 -0.30 4.82
CA PHE A 83 1.74 -1.11 4.99
C PHE A 83 2.00 -2.50 5.56
N ILE A 84 3.02 -3.21 5.10
CA ILE A 84 3.54 -4.44 5.74
C ILE A 84 3.74 -4.22 7.24
N ASN A 85 4.31 -3.07 7.62
CA ASN A 85 4.57 -2.77 9.01
C ASN A 85 3.28 -2.51 9.81
N ALA A 86 2.35 -1.74 9.22
CA ALA A 86 1.01 -1.53 9.77
C ALA A 86 0.23 -2.84 9.96
N TYR A 87 0.32 -3.76 8.99
CA TYR A 87 -0.34 -5.05 9.04
C TYR A 87 0.24 -5.97 10.10
N LEU A 88 1.58 -6.03 10.24
CA LEU A 88 2.22 -6.76 11.34
C LEU A 88 1.81 -6.21 12.72
N LEU A 89 1.67 -4.89 12.85
CA LEU A 89 1.20 -4.27 14.10
C LEU A 89 -0.24 -4.66 14.41
N GLY A 90 -1.14 -4.52 13.43
CA GLY A 90 -2.54 -4.89 13.58
C GLY A 90 -2.71 -6.39 13.88
N LEU A 91 -1.97 -7.25 13.18
CA LEU A 91 -1.93 -8.69 13.41
C LEU A 91 -1.55 -9.00 14.86
N THR A 92 -0.51 -8.35 15.38
CA THR A 92 -0.08 -8.52 16.78
C THR A 92 -1.19 -8.13 17.76
N VAL A 93 -1.91 -7.04 17.49
CA VAL A 93 -3.02 -6.57 18.33
C VAL A 93 -4.18 -7.56 18.33
N PHE A 94 -4.66 -7.98 17.15
CA PHE A 94 -5.81 -8.88 17.05
C PHE A 94 -5.49 -10.31 17.50
N ALA A 95 -4.28 -10.82 17.23
CA ALA A 95 -3.84 -12.11 17.72
C ALA A 95 -3.78 -12.13 19.26
N ARG A 96 -3.30 -11.05 19.89
CA ARG A 96 -3.29 -10.92 21.36
C ARG A 96 -4.69 -10.81 21.95
N GLY A 97 -5.63 -10.17 21.24
CA GLY A 97 -7.03 -10.08 21.67
C GLY A 97 -7.73 -11.45 21.75
N GLY A 98 -7.28 -12.43 20.95
CA GLY A 98 -7.79 -13.80 20.96
C GLY A 98 -9.24 -13.95 20.47
N GLY A 99 -9.81 -15.13 20.70
CA GLY A 99 -11.18 -15.48 20.28
C GLY A 99 -11.35 -15.62 18.76
N LEU A 100 -12.55 -16.01 18.32
CA LEU A 100 -12.83 -16.24 16.89
C LEU A 100 -12.70 -14.96 16.06
N THR A 101 -13.21 -13.84 16.57
CA THR A 101 -13.14 -12.54 15.88
C THR A 101 -11.71 -12.02 15.77
N GLY A 102 -10.93 -12.08 16.86
CA GLY A 102 -9.52 -11.66 16.85
C GLY A 102 -8.68 -12.52 15.90
N SER A 103 -8.84 -13.84 15.95
CA SER A 103 -8.17 -14.76 15.02
C SER A 103 -8.55 -14.49 13.56
N ARG A 104 -9.83 -14.20 13.28
CA ARG A 104 -10.28 -13.86 11.92
C ARG A 104 -9.63 -12.58 11.40
N PHE A 105 -9.57 -11.53 12.21
CA PHE A 105 -8.92 -10.28 11.80
C PHE A 105 -7.39 -10.43 11.69
N ALA A 106 -6.75 -11.14 12.60
CA ALA A 106 -5.34 -11.47 12.48
C ALA A 106 -5.04 -12.20 11.16
N ARG A 107 -5.91 -13.15 10.75
CA ARG A 107 -5.78 -13.83 9.45
C ARG A 107 -5.89 -12.87 8.27
N TYR A 108 -6.91 -12.00 8.21
CA TYR A 108 -7.04 -11.05 7.10
C TYR A 108 -5.82 -10.13 6.97
N LEU A 109 -5.30 -9.63 8.10
CA LEU A 109 -4.09 -8.79 8.07
C LEU A 109 -2.83 -9.58 7.66
N ALA A 110 -2.76 -10.88 7.98
CA ALA A 110 -1.69 -11.75 7.49
C ALA A 110 -1.78 -11.95 5.97
N GLU A 111 -3.00 -12.15 5.46
CA GLU A 111 -3.28 -12.31 4.03
C GLU A 111 -2.89 -11.04 3.26
N PHE A 112 -3.30 -9.86 3.72
CA PHE A 112 -2.92 -8.57 3.10
C PHE A 112 -1.41 -8.32 3.19
N MET A 113 -0.79 -8.56 4.34
CA MET A 113 0.67 -8.44 4.48
C MET A 113 1.44 -9.32 3.49
N GLY A 114 0.92 -10.53 3.21
CA GLY A 114 1.50 -11.41 2.21
C GLY A 114 1.44 -10.83 0.80
N VAL A 115 0.31 -10.21 0.44
CA VAL A 115 0.11 -9.54 -0.85
C VAL A 115 1.01 -8.31 -0.99
N GLU A 116 1.07 -7.46 0.03
CA GLU A 116 1.94 -6.27 0.09
C GLU A 116 3.43 -6.64 -0.06
N ALA A 117 3.85 -7.78 0.49
CA ALA A 117 5.21 -8.29 0.28
C ALA A 117 5.48 -8.67 -1.18
N VAL A 118 4.47 -9.16 -1.91
CA VAL A 118 4.57 -9.46 -3.35
C VAL A 118 4.62 -8.16 -4.16
N HIS A 119 3.77 -7.17 -3.88
CA HIS A 119 3.81 -5.85 -4.53
C HIS A 119 5.18 -5.22 -4.41
N ARG A 120 5.71 -5.19 -3.18
CA ARG A 120 7.04 -4.65 -2.89
C ARG A 120 8.12 -5.37 -3.67
N ALA A 121 8.08 -6.71 -3.70
CA ALA A 121 9.07 -7.52 -4.41
C ALA A 121 9.05 -7.27 -5.93
N LEU A 122 7.86 -7.14 -6.51
CA LEU A 122 7.69 -6.83 -7.94
C LEU A 122 8.14 -5.41 -8.27
N ALA A 123 7.85 -4.43 -7.43
CA ALA A 123 8.31 -3.05 -7.62
C ALA A 123 9.85 -2.96 -7.53
N LEU A 124 10.48 -3.68 -6.60
CA LEU A 124 11.94 -3.82 -6.53
C LEU A 124 12.52 -4.47 -7.79
N GLN A 125 11.91 -5.56 -8.26
CA GLN A 125 12.35 -6.25 -9.48
C GLN A 125 12.26 -5.31 -10.70
N SER A 126 11.19 -4.53 -10.81
CA SER A 126 11.05 -3.51 -11.85
C SER A 126 12.12 -2.41 -11.73
N LEU A 127 12.62 -2.10 -10.53
CA LEU A 127 13.79 -1.23 -10.32
C LEU A 127 15.14 -1.91 -10.64
N GLY A 128 15.16 -3.17 -11.10
CA GLY A 128 16.38 -3.93 -11.31
C GLY A 128 17.06 -4.38 -10.01
N ARG A 129 16.31 -4.43 -8.91
CA ARG A 129 16.78 -4.83 -7.58
C ARG A 129 16.26 -6.22 -7.22
N LEU A 130 16.88 -6.86 -6.23
CA LEU A 130 16.42 -8.16 -5.74
C LEU A 130 15.05 -8.00 -5.07
N GLY A 131 14.01 -8.67 -5.57
CA GLY A 131 12.68 -8.65 -4.94
C GLY A 131 12.63 -9.48 -3.64
N ASN A 132 13.39 -10.58 -3.60
CA ASN A 132 13.57 -11.41 -2.40
C ASN A 132 14.73 -10.90 -1.55
N ASP A 133 14.63 -9.65 -1.09
CA ASP A 133 15.73 -8.91 -0.44
C ASP A 133 15.85 -9.14 1.08
N ARG A 134 14.99 -9.95 1.69
CA ARG A 134 14.94 -10.10 3.16
C ARG A 134 14.44 -11.48 3.59
N VAL A 135 14.92 -11.91 4.75
CA VAL A 135 14.47 -13.15 5.43
C VAL A 135 13.20 -12.93 6.24
N PHE A 136 13.03 -11.72 6.79
CA PHE A 136 11.86 -11.33 7.57
C PHE A 136 11.30 -10.01 7.09
N MET A 137 9.98 -9.90 7.06
CA MET A 137 9.31 -8.62 6.86
C MET A 137 9.59 -7.69 8.04
N ARG A 138 9.83 -6.41 7.74
CA ARG A 138 10.27 -5.43 8.72
C ARG A 138 9.12 -5.06 9.66
N PHE A 139 9.29 -5.35 10.95
CA PHE A 139 8.48 -4.78 12.01
C PHE A 139 9.10 -3.47 12.50
N ALA A 140 9.86 -3.47 13.59
CA ALA A 140 10.55 -2.27 14.06
C ALA A 140 12.02 -2.17 13.62
N GLN A 141 12.51 -3.20 12.93
CA GLN A 141 13.88 -3.24 12.43
C GLN A 141 14.13 -2.10 11.43
N ARG A 142 15.40 -1.76 11.20
CA ARG A 142 15.78 -0.76 10.18
C ARG A 142 15.65 -1.36 8.78
N GLU A 143 15.28 -0.53 7.80
CA GLU A 143 15.33 -0.94 6.39
C GLU A 143 16.78 -1.17 5.96
N GLN A 144 17.04 -2.30 5.31
CA GLN A 144 18.36 -2.72 4.87
C GLN A 144 18.49 -2.75 3.34
N ALA A 145 17.38 -2.70 2.62
CA ALA A 145 17.37 -2.64 1.17
C ALA A 145 18.20 -1.42 0.71
N PRO A 146 19.25 -1.63 -0.10
CA PRO A 146 20.15 -0.55 -0.49
C PRO A 146 19.48 0.42 -1.48
N GLY A 147 19.86 1.69 -1.40
CA GLY A 147 19.47 2.73 -2.35
C GLY A 147 17.99 3.13 -2.29
N LEU A 148 17.29 2.87 -1.19
CA LEU A 148 15.96 3.42 -0.95
C LEU A 148 16.09 4.69 -0.10
N PRO A 149 15.20 5.69 -0.26
CA PRO A 149 15.13 6.82 0.65
C PRO A 149 14.90 6.41 2.11
N SER A 150 14.27 5.25 2.33
CA SER A 150 14.01 4.69 3.64
C SER A 150 15.16 3.84 4.21
N THR A 151 16.25 3.60 3.46
CA THR A 151 17.38 2.78 3.94
C THR A 151 17.92 3.32 5.27
N GLY A 152 18.08 2.44 6.26
CA GLY A 152 18.50 2.79 7.61
C GLY A 152 17.39 3.35 8.50
N GLN A 153 16.22 3.72 7.97
CA GLN A 153 15.09 4.20 8.79
C GLN A 153 14.47 3.04 9.58
N PRO A 154 14.12 3.26 10.86
CA PRO A 154 13.39 2.25 11.65
C PRO A 154 11.97 2.06 11.10
N GLY A 155 11.37 0.91 11.39
CA GLY A 155 9.91 0.78 11.32
C GLY A 155 9.24 1.53 12.48
N PHE A 156 8.01 1.15 12.81
CA PHE A 156 7.24 1.80 13.87
C PHE A 156 6.45 0.81 14.74
N TYR A 157 6.06 1.30 15.92
CA TYR A 157 5.20 0.57 16.88
C TYR A 157 3.83 1.21 17.07
N LYS A 158 3.62 2.40 16.51
CA LYS A 158 2.34 3.11 16.57
C LYS A 158 1.84 3.34 15.17
N ILE A 159 0.58 3.02 14.92
CA ILE A 159 -0.03 3.18 13.60
C ILE A 159 -0.07 4.64 13.14
N THR A 160 -0.06 5.60 14.08
CA THR A 160 0.06 7.03 13.79
C THR A 160 1.36 7.40 13.09
N ASP A 161 2.43 6.64 13.33
CA ASP A 161 3.74 6.90 12.74
C ASP A 161 3.74 6.55 11.24
N ALA A 162 2.89 5.62 10.79
CA ALA A 162 2.69 5.33 9.38
C ALA A 162 2.17 6.58 8.63
N VAL A 163 1.18 7.25 9.20
CA VAL A 163 0.64 8.50 8.63
C VAL A 163 1.68 9.61 8.69
N ALA A 164 2.42 9.73 9.79
CA ALA A 164 3.49 10.73 9.89
C ALA A 164 4.58 10.51 8.83
N GLN A 165 4.97 9.26 8.55
CA GLN A 165 5.94 8.94 7.49
C GLN A 165 5.42 9.31 6.10
N LEU A 166 4.15 8.99 5.80
CA LEU A 166 3.54 9.36 4.52
C LEU A 166 3.39 10.88 4.37
N GLN A 167 3.01 11.59 5.44
CA GLN A 167 2.93 13.04 5.44
C GLN A 167 4.30 13.71 5.26
N ALA A 168 5.35 13.15 5.89
CA ALA A 168 6.72 13.61 5.72
C ALA A 168 7.22 13.41 4.27
N ALA A 169 6.72 12.38 3.58
CA ALA A 169 6.95 12.18 2.14
C ALA A 169 6.10 13.09 1.24
N GLY A 170 5.29 13.99 1.81
CA GLY A 170 4.51 14.98 1.08
C GLY A 170 3.05 14.58 0.82
N PHE A 171 2.61 13.37 1.20
CA PHE A 171 1.21 12.99 1.06
C PHE A 171 0.31 13.78 2.02
N GLY A 172 -0.94 14.00 1.62
CA GLY A 172 -1.95 14.64 2.46
C GLY A 172 -3.23 13.83 2.56
N PHE A 173 -3.86 13.85 3.73
CA PHE A 173 -5.07 13.08 4.04
C PHE A 173 -6.22 14.05 4.31
N ASN A 174 -7.09 14.27 3.33
CA ASN A 174 -8.09 15.35 3.31
C ASN A 174 -7.51 16.76 3.52
N ALA A 175 -6.22 16.93 3.26
CA ALA A 175 -5.50 18.18 3.38
C ALA A 175 -4.41 18.20 2.31
N GLN A 176 -4.00 19.40 1.90
CA GLN A 176 -2.87 19.55 1.01
C GLN A 176 -1.59 19.07 1.71
N GLY A 177 -0.74 18.37 0.96
CA GLY A 177 0.56 17.93 1.43
C GLY A 177 1.62 19.04 1.45
N ALA A 178 2.81 18.73 1.95
CA ALA A 178 3.90 19.70 2.09
C ALA A 178 4.60 20.05 0.76
N THR A 179 4.36 19.28 -0.30
CA THR A 179 5.00 19.45 -1.61
C THR A 179 3.94 19.64 -2.71
N PRO A 180 4.31 20.20 -3.89
CA PRO A 180 3.43 20.25 -5.06
C PRO A 180 2.82 18.89 -5.38
N GLY A 181 1.58 18.88 -5.84
CA GLY A 181 0.77 17.68 -5.99
C GLY A 181 -0.66 18.02 -6.39
N ALA A 182 -1.51 16.99 -6.33
CA ALA A 182 -2.92 17.12 -6.63
C ALA A 182 -3.78 16.26 -5.70
N PHE A 183 -5.04 16.67 -5.54
CA PHE A 183 -6.05 15.84 -4.89
C PHE A 183 -6.59 14.78 -5.86
N TYR A 184 -6.76 13.59 -5.31
CA TYR A 184 -7.43 12.47 -5.94
C TYR A 184 -8.57 12.00 -5.03
N GLU A 185 -9.76 11.87 -5.61
CA GLU A 185 -10.95 11.37 -4.95
C GLU A 185 -11.05 9.85 -5.19
N PHE A 186 -11.16 9.08 -4.11
CA PHE A 186 -11.19 7.62 -4.18
C PHE A 186 -12.35 7.09 -5.01
N ALA A 187 -13.52 7.75 -4.94
CA ALA A 187 -14.69 7.33 -5.73
C ALA A 187 -14.38 7.37 -7.24
N ASP A 188 -13.79 8.47 -7.71
CA ASP A 188 -13.44 8.65 -9.12
C ASP A 188 -12.35 7.69 -9.56
N VAL A 189 -11.34 7.46 -8.71
CA VAL A 189 -10.23 6.56 -9.04
C VAL A 189 -10.65 5.09 -8.98
N SER A 190 -11.41 4.68 -7.97
CA SER A 190 -11.88 3.29 -7.81
C SER A 190 -12.79 2.84 -8.96
N ALA A 191 -13.59 3.76 -9.52
CA ALA A 191 -14.49 3.47 -10.65
C ALA A 191 -13.74 3.10 -11.94
N ARG A 192 -12.47 3.50 -12.06
CA ARG A 192 -11.61 3.27 -13.24
C ARG A 192 -10.38 2.42 -12.92
N THR A 193 -10.28 1.89 -11.70
CA THR A 193 -9.25 0.90 -11.34
C THR A 193 -9.41 -0.31 -12.25
N PRO A 194 -8.32 -0.77 -12.92
CA PRO A 194 -8.38 -1.91 -13.83
C PRO A 194 -8.94 -3.15 -13.16
N ASP A 195 -9.73 -3.92 -13.92
CA ASP A 195 -10.22 -5.23 -13.49
C ASP A 195 -9.50 -6.29 -14.33
N ASP A 196 -8.36 -6.75 -13.82
CA ASP A 196 -7.56 -7.77 -14.49
C ASP A 196 -8.22 -9.15 -14.34
N ARG A 197 -8.44 -9.83 -15.47
CA ARG A 197 -9.11 -11.14 -15.52
C ARG A 197 -8.25 -12.26 -14.95
N ASP A 198 -6.93 -12.08 -14.95
CA ASP A 198 -5.99 -13.07 -14.45
C ASP A 198 -5.84 -13.00 -12.93
N LEU A 199 -6.42 -11.98 -12.29
CA LEU A 199 -6.37 -11.79 -10.86
C LEU A 199 -7.29 -12.78 -10.13
N ASN A 200 -6.71 -13.57 -9.24
CA ASN A 200 -7.47 -14.55 -8.46
C ASN A 200 -8.26 -13.86 -7.36
N THR A 201 -9.42 -13.34 -7.73
CA THR A 201 -10.38 -12.73 -6.81
C THR A 201 -11.14 -13.83 -6.08
N ARG A 202 -10.54 -14.40 -5.03
CA ARG A 202 -11.31 -15.26 -4.12
C ARG A 202 -12.50 -14.45 -3.61
N THR A 203 -13.72 -14.85 -3.99
CA THR A 203 -14.93 -14.38 -3.35
C THR A 203 -14.85 -14.78 -1.89
N LEU A 204 -15.04 -13.81 -0.98
CA LEU A 204 -15.29 -14.11 0.42
C LEU A 204 -16.55 -14.98 0.48
N SER A 205 -16.38 -16.28 0.72
CA SER A 205 -17.46 -17.19 1.08
C SER A 205 -17.78 -17.10 2.56
#